data_AF-A0A4C1VUW4-F1
#
_entry.id   AF-A0A4C1VUW4-F1
#
_cell.length_a   1.000
_cell.length_b   1.000
_cell.length_c   1.000
_cell.angle_alpha   90.00
_cell.angle_beta   90.00
_cell.angle_gamma   90.00
#
_symmetry.space_group_name_H-M   'P 1'
#
loop_
_entity.id
_entity.type
_entity.pdbx_description
1 polymer ?
#
loop_
_entity_poly.entity_id
_entity_poly.type
_entity_poly.pdbx_seq_one_letter_code
_entity_poly.pdbx_strand_id
1 'polypeptide(L)'
;MFLNSELCVSGLSSDIQNDLIKSIAQVIRDEIKSEINFCEMSVIADETPDISHREQMSVIFRYLTKTGIEERFVGFFDVTLERGADSYRKVY
;
A
#
# COMPACT_ATOMS: atom_id res chain seq x y z
N MET A 1 -4.30 -21.27 37.46
CA MET A 1 -4.49 -20.97 36.02
C MET A 1 -4.35 -19.46 35.86
N PHE A 2 -3.10 -18.98 35.79
CA PHE A 2 -2.81 -17.58 35.49
C PHE A 2 -2.50 -17.51 34.00
N LEU A 3 -3.49 -17.18 33.18
CA LEU A 3 -3.29 -16.95 31.77
C LEU A 3 -2.98 -15.46 31.55
N ASN A 4 -1.71 -15.18 31.26
CA ASN A 4 -1.28 -14.26 30.20
C ASN A 4 -1.91 -12.86 30.16
N SER A 5 -1.83 -12.08 31.24
CA SER A 5 -2.10 -10.64 31.19
C SER A 5 -1.04 -9.86 30.40
N GLU A 6 0.21 -10.34 30.33
CA GLU A 6 1.31 -9.66 29.63
C GLU A 6 1.21 -9.74 28.10
N LEU A 7 0.65 -10.84 27.57
CA LEU A 7 0.48 -11.03 26.13
C LEU A 7 -0.59 -10.09 25.54
N CYS A 8 -1.58 -9.72 26.35
CA CYS A 8 -2.67 -8.82 25.96
C CYS A 8 -2.19 -7.37 25.84
N VAL A 9 -1.29 -6.93 26.73
CA VAL A 9 -0.76 -5.55 26.73
C VAL A 9 0.27 -5.35 25.60
N SER A 10 1.07 -6.38 25.28
CA SER A 10 2.04 -6.30 24.18
C SER A 10 1.37 -6.27 22.81
N GLY A 11 0.33 -7.09 22.59
CA GLY A 11 -0.47 -7.05 21.35
C GLY A 11 -1.17 -5.71 21.09
N LEU A 12 -1.35 -4.90 22.13
CA LEU A 12 -1.91 -3.55 22.06
C LEU A 12 -0.87 -2.45 21.86
N SER A 13 0.44 -2.77 21.90
CA SER A 13 1.47 -1.78 21.61
C SER A 13 1.36 -1.31 20.16
N SER A 14 1.44 0.01 19.96
CA SER A 14 1.51 0.62 18.64
C SER A 14 2.63 0.02 17.79
N ASP A 15 3.74 -0.37 18.42
CA ASP A 15 4.89 -0.92 17.69
C ASP A 15 4.58 -2.29 17.11
N ILE A 16 3.98 -3.17 17.92
CA ILE A 16 3.59 -4.52 17.49
C ILE A 16 2.49 -4.44 16.42
N GLN A 17 1.51 -3.55 16.57
CA GLN A 17 0.48 -3.34 15.57
C GLN A 17 1.06 -2.80 14.25
N ASN A 18 1.94 -1.81 14.32
CA ASN A 18 2.58 -1.24 13.15
C ASN A 18 3.47 -2.24 12.42
N ASP A 19 4.21 -3.07 13.16
CA ASP A 19 5.06 -4.11 12.56
C ASP A 19 4.23 -5.21 11.91
N LEU A 20 3.10 -5.60 12.52
CA LEU A 20 2.15 -6.52 11.90
C LEU A 20 1.55 -5.93 10.62
N ILE A 21 1.09 -4.68 10.67
CA ILE A 21 0.53 -3.97 9.51
C ILE A 21 1.56 -3.90 8.37
N LYS A 22 2.81 -3.53 8.68
CA LYS A 22 3.90 -3.48 7.68
C LYS A 22 4.18 -4.86 7.11
N SER A 23 4.21 -5.90 7.93
CA SER A 23 4.48 -7.27 7.49
C SER A 23 3.39 -7.77 6.54
N ILE A 24 2.12 -7.57 6.89
CA ILE A 24 0.99 -7.93 6.03
C ILE A 24 1.01 -7.12 4.73
N ALA A 25 1.24 -5.81 4.83
CA ALA A 25 1.34 -4.94 3.66
C ALA A 25 2.48 -5.37 2.72
N GLN A 26 3.61 -5.82 3.27
CA GLN A 26 4.73 -6.32 2.48
C GLN A 26 4.35 -7.59 1.71
N VAL A 27 3.72 -8.56 2.37
CA VAL A 27 3.24 -9.79 1.71
C VAL A 27 2.28 -9.47 0.57
N ILE A 28 1.32 -8.56 0.79
CA ILE A 28 0.37 -8.14 -0.26
C ILE A 28 1.10 -7.47 -1.43
N ARG A 29 2.05 -6.58 -1.16
CA ARG A 29 2.83 -5.91 -2.21
C ARG A 29 3.66 -6.89 -3.03
N ASP A 30 4.27 -7.88 -2.39
CA ASP A 30 5.08 -8.88 -3.07
C ASP A 30 4.22 -9.78 -3.96
N GLU A 31 3.01 -10.14 -3.51
CA GLU A 31 2.04 -10.86 -4.34
C GLU A 31 1.64 -10.03 -5.57
N ILE A 32 1.23 -8.76 -5.38
CA ILE A 32 0.89 -7.85 -6.48
C ILE A 32 2.07 -7.73 -7.46
N LYS A 33 3.29 -7.54 -6.97
CA LYS A 33 4.51 -7.48 -7.79
C LYS A 33 4.70 -8.76 -8.62
N SER A 34 4.47 -9.92 -8.02
CA SER A 34 4.59 -11.21 -8.70
C SER A 34 3.54 -11.37 -9.82
N GLU A 35 2.32 -10.89 -9.59
CA GLU A 35 1.22 -10.93 -10.55
C GLU A 35 1.48 -10.00 -11.74
N ILE A 36 1.97 -8.77 -11.49
CA ILE A 36 2.19 -7.76 -12.54
C ILE A 36 3.45 -8.00 -13.38
N ASN A 37 4.47 -8.68 -12.84
CA ASN A 37 5.74 -8.88 -13.53
C ASN A 37 5.63 -9.67 -14.86
N PHE A 38 4.49 -10.34 -15.08
CA PHE A 38 4.24 -11.16 -16.25
C PHE A 38 3.04 -10.72 -17.10
N CYS A 39 2.47 -9.53 -16.84
CA CYS A 39 1.30 -9.05 -17.57
C CYS A 39 1.40 -7.57 -17.96
N GLU A 40 0.64 -7.19 -18.99
CA GLU A 40 0.44 -5.78 -19.31
C GLU A 40 -0.44 -5.14 -18.23
N MET A 41 0.00 -3.97 -17.75
CA MET A 41 -0.67 -3.24 -16.67
C MET A 41 -0.92 -1.78 -17.04
N SER A 42 -1.93 -1.21 -16.40
CA SER A 42 -2.23 0.22 -16.39
C SER A 42 -2.23 0.74 -14.96
N VAL A 43 -1.95 2.03 -14.81
CA VAL A 43 -1.95 2.73 -13.52
C VAL A 43 -3.07 3.76 -13.53
N ILE A 44 -3.94 3.69 -12.53
CA ILE A 44 -4.97 4.70 -12.26
C ILE A 44 -4.49 5.51 -11.06
N ALA A 45 -4.47 6.83 -11.21
CA ALA A 45 -4.08 7.74 -10.15
C ALA A 45 -5.10 8.86 -10.01
N ASP A 46 -5.54 9.14 -8.78
CA ASP A 46 -6.54 10.17 -8.48
C ASP A 46 -6.05 11.09 -7.36
N GLU A 47 -6.13 12.40 -7.60
CA GLU A 47 -5.74 13.43 -6.64
C GLU A 47 -6.91 13.72 -5.70
N THR A 48 -6.73 13.41 -4.43
CA THR A 48 -7.71 13.72 -3.38
C THR A 48 -7.18 14.88 -2.54
N PRO A 49 -7.85 16.06 -2.52
CA PRO A 49 -7.45 17.14 -1.63
C PRO A 49 -7.72 16.73 -0.18
N ASP A 50 -6.65 16.50 0.61
CA ASP A 50 -6.78 16.26 2.04
C ASP A 50 -7.27 17.55 2.73
N ILE A 51 -8.18 17.37 3.68
CA ILE A 51 -8.67 18.33 4.67
C ILE A 51 -7.50 19.07 5.38
N SER A 52 -6.29 18.52 5.37
CA SER A 52 -5.08 19.05 6.03
C SER A 52 -4.12 19.91 5.17
N HIS A 53 -4.50 20.32 3.95
CA HIS A 53 -3.65 21.06 2.98
C HIS A 53 -2.48 20.26 2.37
N ARG A 54 -2.54 18.93 2.39
CA ARG A 54 -1.59 18.06 1.69
C ARG A 54 -2.28 17.43 0.47
N GLU A 55 -1.79 17.74 -0.72
CA GLU A 55 -2.23 17.03 -1.92
C GLU A 55 -1.72 15.58 -1.84
N GLN A 56 -2.65 14.62 -1.78
CA GLN A 56 -2.35 13.19 -1.81
C GLN A 56 -2.93 12.57 -3.07
N MET A 57 -2.22 11.60 -3.63
CA MET A 57 -2.63 10.85 -4.81
C MET A 57 -2.83 9.39 -4.43
N SER A 58 -4.04 8.89 -4.67
CA SER A 58 -4.33 7.46 -4.60
C SER A 58 -3.80 6.78 -5.86
N VAL A 59 -3.21 5.58 -5.72
CA VAL A 59 -2.70 4.80 -6.86
C VAL A 59 -3.29 3.40 -6.85
N ILE A 60 -3.79 2.99 -8.00
CA ILE A 60 -4.38 1.67 -8.25
C ILE A 60 -3.69 1.05 -9.47
N PHE A 61 -3.25 -0.20 -9.34
CA PHE A 61 -2.80 -1.01 -10.46
C PHE A 61 -3.97 -1.78 -11.06
N ARG A 62 -4.10 -1.72 -12.38
CA ARG A 62 -5.13 -2.44 -13.13
C ARG A 62 -4.47 -3.31 -14.19
N TYR A 63 -4.64 -4.62 -14.09
CA TYR A 63 -3.97 -5.58 -14.96
C TYR A 63 -4.85 -6.80 -15.24
N LEU A 64 -4.48 -7.57 -16.27
CA LEU A 64 -5.21 -8.76 -16.68
C LEU A 64 -4.61 -10.02 -16.05
N THR A 65 -5.45 -10.82 -15.42
CA THR A 65 -5.12 -12.16 -14.92
C THR A 65 -5.81 -13.24 -15.74
N LYS A 66 -5.57 -14.51 -15.41
CA LYS A 66 -6.25 -15.65 -16.05
C LYS A 66 -7.76 -15.65 -15.82
N THR A 67 -8.24 -14.98 -14.77
CA THR A 67 -9.65 -14.96 -14.37
C THR A 67 -10.37 -13.68 -14.78
N GLY A 68 -9.65 -12.64 -15.19
CA GLY A 68 -10.24 -11.37 -15.61
C GLY A 68 -9.35 -10.17 -15.30
N ILE A 69 -9.95 -8.97 -15.35
CA ILE A 69 -9.26 -7.74 -14.94
C ILE A 69 -9.27 -7.66 -13.41
N GLU A 70 -8.11 -7.39 -12.84
CA GLU A 70 -7.93 -7.13 -11.41
C GLU A 70 -7.52 -5.68 -11.17
N GLU A 71 -8.05 -5.07 -10.11
CA GLU A 71 -7.69 -3.73 -9.66
C GLU A 71 -7.19 -3.81 -8.22
N ARG A 72 -5.93 -3.39 -8.00
CA ARG A 72 -5.27 -3.45 -6.69
C ARG A 72 -4.86 -2.07 -6.22
N PHE A 73 -5.43 -1.63 -5.11
CA PHE A 73 -5.03 -0.40 -4.44
C PHE A 73 -3.62 -0.55 -3.85
N VAL A 74 -2.73 0.39 -4.18
CA VAL A 74 -1.32 0.36 -3.77
C VAL A 74 -1.10 1.23 -2.53
N GLY A 75 -1.75 2.38 -2.48
CA GLY A 75 -1.61 3.33 -1.38
C GLY A 75 -1.92 4.77 -1.78
N PHE A 76 -1.79 5.65 -0.79
CA PHE A 76 -1.75 7.10 -0.98
C PHE A 76 -0.30 7.58 -0.98
N PHE A 77 -0.01 8.54 -1.83
CA PHE A 77 1.31 9.14 -2.00
C PHE A 77 1.20 10.66 -1.86
N ASP A 78 2.09 11.27 -1.10
CA ASP A 78 2.13 12.72 -0.96
C ASP A 78 2.64 13.37 -2.26
N VAL A 79 1.81 14.20 -2.89
CA VAL A 79 2.14 14.93 -4.13
C VAL A 79 2.93 16.20 -3.83
N THR A 80 2.86 16.67 -2.57
CA THR A 80 3.47 17.93 -2.11
C THR A 80 5.00 17.98 -2.15
N LEU A 81 5.71 16.85 -2.23
CA LEU A 81 7.17 16.81 -2.32
C LEU A 81 7.71 16.76 -3.76
N GLU A 82 6.83 16.63 -4.76
CA GLU A 82 7.20 15.92 -5.99
C GLU A 82 6.67 16.59 -7.27
N ARG A 83 6.75 17.92 -7.34
CA ARG A 83 6.67 18.65 -8.64
C ARG A 83 7.89 18.42 -9.56
N GLY A 84 8.82 17.54 -9.18
CA GLY A 84 9.99 17.15 -9.97
C GLY A 84 9.81 15.76 -10.57
N ALA A 85 10.19 15.59 -11.83
CA ALA A 85 9.96 14.42 -12.70
C ALA A 85 10.46 13.04 -12.21
N ASP A 86 10.98 12.92 -10.98
CA ASP A 86 11.61 11.72 -10.43
C ASP A 86 10.63 10.75 -9.72
N SER A 87 9.38 11.16 -9.50
CA SER A 87 8.34 10.43 -8.75
C SER A 87 7.95 9.07 -9.32
N TYR A 88 7.84 8.97 -10.66
CA TYR A 88 7.40 7.76 -11.33
C TYR A 88 8.43 6.62 -11.23
N ARG A 89 9.64 6.92 -10.76
CA ARG A 89 10.73 5.95 -10.66
C ARG A 89 10.69 5.11 -9.39
N LYS A 90 9.83 5.44 -8.41
CA LYS A 90 9.71 4.70 -7.14
C LYS A 90 8.63 3.62 -7.14
N VAL A 91 7.86 3.54 -8.21
CA VAL A 91 6.73 2.60 -8.38
C VAL A 91 7.14 1.34 -9.16
N TYR A 92 8.37 1.30 -9.68
CA TYR A 92 8.98 0.14 -10.35
C TYR A 92 10.28 -0.27 -9.65
#